data_AF-A0A942EGX4-F1
#
_entry.id   AF-A0A942EGX4-F1
#
_cell.length_a   1.000
_cell.length_b   1.000
_cell.length_c   1.000
_cell.angle_alpha   90.00
_cell.angle_beta   90.00
_cell.angle_gamma   90.00
#
_symmetry.space_group_name_H-M   'P 1'
#
loop_
_entity.id
_entity.type
_entity.pdbx_description
1 polymer ?
#
loop_
_entity_poly.entity_id
_entity_poly.type
_entity_poly.pdbx_seq_one_letter_code
_entity_poly.pdbx_strand_id
1 'polypeptide(L)'
;AIREDEIVVRVSGINTTYYKMLVFCCSGFFAGFAGSLYAHFLRVVGPSTLDIMMSLQVIIWGIFGGVVTIYGPVIGVFILYPLLEYLRIIPDWRMLIFTGIVVVTLRFMPEGISNRAQDLLERQCPRCKERNIFLRKECRICCTDIGTCSRADRTLN
;
A
#
# COMPACT_ATOMS: atom_id res chain seq x y z
N ALA A 1 -13.96 4.99 5.36
CA ALA A 1 -15.13 4.40 6.07
C ALA A 1 -14.72 3.60 7.32
N ILE A 2 -14.51 2.27 7.27
CA ILE A 2 -14.19 1.48 8.50
C ILE A 2 -12.86 1.91 9.13
N ARG A 3 -11.87 2.33 8.32
CA ARG A 3 -10.55 2.75 8.78
C ARG A 3 -10.52 4.15 9.41
N GLU A 4 -11.52 4.98 9.14
CA GLU A 4 -11.59 6.36 9.66
C GLU A 4 -12.30 6.40 11.01
N ASP A 5 -13.53 5.86 11.08
CA ASP A 5 -14.33 5.85 12.31
C ASP A 5 -15.17 4.58 12.43
N GLU A 6 -14.62 3.54 13.06
CA GLU A 6 -15.32 2.27 13.24
C GLU A 6 -16.62 2.41 14.03
N ILE A 7 -16.63 3.29 15.04
CA ILE A 7 -17.79 3.51 15.90
C ILE A 7 -18.96 4.04 15.07
N VAL A 8 -18.72 5.05 14.23
CA VAL A 8 -19.72 5.67 13.36
C VAL A 8 -20.30 4.65 12.37
N VAL A 9 -19.45 3.79 11.81
CA VAL A 9 -19.91 2.71 10.90
C VAL A 9 -20.77 1.69 11.63
N ARG A 10 -20.45 1.37 12.90
CA ARG A 10 -21.21 0.42 13.71
C ARG A 10 -22.59 0.97 14.09
N VAL A 11 -22.71 2.25 14.43
CA VAL A 11 -24.02 2.89 14.71
C VAL A 11 -24.88 3.01 13.45
N SER A 12 -24.26 3.03 12.27
CA SER A 12 -24.96 3.05 10.98
C SER A 12 -25.59 1.70 10.58
N GLY A 13 -25.55 0.69 11.47
CA GLY A 13 -26.13 -0.63 11.25
C GLY A 13 -25.23 -1.61 10.48
N ILE A 14 -23.98 -1.25 10.20
CA ILE A 14 -23.03 -2.11 9.49
C ILE A 14 -22.23 -2.94 10.49
N ASN A 15 -22.25 -4.27 10.35
CA ASN A 15 -21.48 -5.18 11.20
C ASN A 15 -19.99 -5.16 10.84
N THR A 16 -19.20 -4.31 11.51
CA THR A 16 -17.76 -4.14 11.23
C THR A 16 -16.94 -5.40 11.51
N THR A 17 -17.35 -6.22 12.48
CA THR A 17 -16.65 -7.46 12.85
C THR A 17 -16.69 -8.49 11.72
N TYR A 18 -17.85 -8.67 11.08
CA TYR A 18 -18.00 -9.60 9.96
C TYR A 18 -17.10 -9.23 8.79
N TYR A 19 -17.07 -7.96 8.40
CA TYR A 19 -16.22 -7.49 7.30
C TYR A 19 -14.73 -7.62 7.62
N LYS A 20 -14.30 -7.34 8.86
CA LYS A 20 -12.90 -7.54 9.27
C LYS A 20 -12.50 -9.02 9.22
N MET A 21 -13.35 -9.92 9.70
CA MET A 21 -13.10 -11.37 9.62
C MET A 21 -13.02 -11.86 8.17
N LEU A 22 -13.92 -11.38 7.30
CA LEU A 22 -13.90 -11.75 5.88
C LEU A 22 -12.59 -11.34 5.22
N VAL A 23 -12.14 -10.10 5.42
CA VAL A 23 -10.85 -9.61 4.88
C VAL A 23 -9.67 -10.40 5.45
N PHE A 24 -9.69 -10.72 6.75
CA PHE A 24 -8.65 -11.55 7.38
C PHE A 24 -8.60 -12.95 6.77
N CYS A 25 -9.74 -13.63 6.64
CA CYS A 25 -9.84 -14.95 6.01
C CYS A 25 -9.35 -14.93 4.56
N CYS A 26 -9.76 -13.93 3.77
CA CYS A 26 -9.28 -13.78 2.39
C CYS A 26 -7.75 -13.59 2.36
N SER A 27 -7.19 -12.75 3.22
CA SER A 27 -5.74 -12.53 3.27
C SER A 27 -4.96 -13.79 3.67
N GLY A 28 -5.43 -14.51 4.69
CA GLY A 28 -4.84 -15.77 5.16
C GLY A 28 -4.94 -16.87 4.11
N PHE A 29 -6.03 -16.92 3.34
CA PHE A 29 -6.19 -17.86 2.24
C PHE A 29 -5.11 -17.67 1.17
N PHE A 30 -4.89 -16.44 0.70
CA PHE A 30 -3.84 -16.17 -0.30
C PHE A 30 -2.43 -16.40 0.25
N ALA A 31 -2.16 -16.00 1.49
CA ALA A 31 -0.86 -16.24 2.14
C ALA A 31 -0.56 -17.74 2.29
N GLY A 32 -1.54 -18.53 2.75
CA GLY A 32 -1.42 -19.98 2.89
C GLY A 32 -1.29 -20.69 1.54
N PHE A 33 -2.04 -20.25 0.52
CA PHE A 33 -1.96 -20.79 -0.83
C PHE A 33 -0.57 -20.56 -1.45
N ALA A 34 -0.04 -19.34 -1.34
CA ALA A 34 1.30 -19.01 -1.82
C ALA A 34 2.39 -19.81 -1.09
N GLY A 35 2.29 -19.95 0.24
CA GLY A 35 3.23 -20.72 1.04
C GLY A 35 3.20 -22.22 0.73
N SER A 36 2.02 -22.80 0.54
CA SER A 36 1.85 -24.21 0.17
C SER A 36 2.46 -24.50 -1.21
N LEU A 37 2.20 -23.63 -2.19
CA LEU A 37 2.79 -23.75 -3.52
C LEU A 37 4.32 -23.64 -3.46
N TYR A 38 4.85 -22.70 -2.68
CA TYR A 38 6.29 -22.53 -2.49
C TYR A 38 6.95 -23.77 -1.83
N ALA A 39 6.32 -24.33 -0.80
CA ALA A 39 6.80 -25.54 -0.14
C ALA A 39 6.83 -26.75 -1.09
N HIS A 40 5.79 -26.88 -1.93
CA HIS A 40 5.74 -27.94 -2.95
C HIS A 40 6.84 -27.78 -4.01
N PHE A 41 7.17 -26.56 -4.42
CA PHE A 41 8.26 -26.29 -5.36
C PHE A 41 9.63 -26.65 -4.81
N LEU A 42 9.90 -26.36 -3.53
CA LEU A 42 11.21 -26.61 -2.93
C LEU A 42 11.50 -28.10 -2.71
N ARG A 43 10.48 -28.96 -2.58
CA ARG A 43 10.56 -30.42 -2.28
C ARG A 43 11.29 -30.81 -0.98
N VAL A 44 12.12 -29.93 -0.44
CA VAL A 44 12.82 -30.01 0.84
C VAL A 44 12.65 -28.67 1.54
N VAL A 45 11.90 -28.66 2.64
CA VAL A 45 11.73 -27.46 3.47
C VAL A 45 12.73 -27.56 4.62
N GLY A 46 13.77 -26.73 4.59
CA GLY A 46 14.81 -26.67 5.62
C GLY A 46 14.95 -25.26 6.20
N PRO A 47 15.58 -25.11 7.39
CA PRO A 47 15.86 -23.78 7.95
C PRO A 47 16.79 -22.95 7.05
N SER A 48 17.53 -23.60 6.14
CA SER A 48 18.34 -22.95 5.12
C SER A 48 17.53 -22.28 4.00
N THR A 49 16.31 -22.75 3.71
CA THR A 49 15.44 -22.15 2.69
C THR A 49 14.54 -21.05 3.26
N LEU A 50 14.23 -21.13 4.55
CA LEU A 50 13.49 -20.11 5.31
C LEU A 50 14.44 -19.26 6.16
N ASP A 51 15.52 -18.80 5.54
CA ASP A 51 16.48 -17.93 6.20
C ASP A 51 15.90 -16.53 6.44
N ILE A 52 16.48 -15.79 7.39
CA ILE A 52 16.11 -14.41 7.74
C ILE A 52 16.07 -13.51 6.51
N MET A 53 16.95 -13.79 5.53
CA MET A 53 17.00 -13.07 4.25
C MET A 53 15.69 -13.13 3.47
N MET A 54 14.99 -14.27 3.47
CA MET A 54 13.71 -14.42 2.78
C MET A 54 12.60 -13.60 3.44
N SER A 55 12.54 -13.62 4.78
CA SER A 55 11.57 -12.83 5.55
C SER A 55 11.77 -11.32 5.33
N LEU A 56 13.02 -10.86 5.28
CA LEU A 56 13.34 -9.47 4.98
C LEU A 56 12.95 -9.09 3.55
N GLN A 57 13.17 -9.96 2.57
CA GLN A 57 12.77 -9.72 1.17
C GLN A 57 11.29 -9.42 1.03
N VAL A 58 10.43 -10.22 1.67
CA VAL A 58 8.98 -10.03 1.61
C VAL A 58 8.56 -8.68 2.20
N ILE A 59 9.18 -8.27 3.31
CA ILE A 59 8.94 -6.95 3.93
C ILE A 59 9.36 -5.83 2.98
N ILE A 60 10.51 -5.97 2.32
CA ILE A 60 11.04 -4.95 1.39
C ILE A 60 10.12 -4.75 0.20
N TRP A 61 9.63 -5.83 -0.40
CA TRP A 61 8.68 -5.73 -1.51
C TRP A 61 7.41 -5.00 -1.09
N GLY A 62 6.92 -5.23 0.13
CA GLY A 62 5.78 -4.52 0.72
C GLY A 62 6.05 -3.02 0.95
N ILE A 63 7.19 -2.68 1.56
CA ILE A 63 7.56 -1.29 1.87
C ILE A 63 7.81 -0.49 0.58
N PHE A 64 8.53 -1.06 -0.38
CA PHE A 64 8.80 -0.38 -1.66
C PHE A 64 7.52 -0.12 -2.45
N GLY A 65 6.62 -1.11 -2.48
CA GLY A 65 5.32 -0.99 -3.13
C GLY A 65 4.36 -0.01 -2.44
N GLY A 66 4.45 0.10 -1.11
CA GLY A 66 3.58 0.90 -0.26
C GLY A 66 2.55 0.02 0.47
N VAL A 67 2.48 0.17 1.80
CA VAL A 67 1.63 -0.64 2.70
C VAL A 67 0.15 -0.25 2.70
N VAL A 68 -0.21 0.87 2.07
CA VAL A 68 -1.58 1.43 2.12
C VAL A 68 -2.49 0.86 1.03
N THR A 69 -1.93 0.25 -0.03
CA THR A 69 -2.72 -0.28 -1.16
C THR A 69 -2.41 -1.74 -1.44
N ILE A 70 -3.40 -2.47 -1.97
CA ILE A 70 -3.22 -3.88 -2.38
C ILE A 70 -2.33 -3.97 -3.63
N TYR A 71 -2.43 -2.99 -4.54
CA TYR A 71 -1.65 -2.96 -5.79
C TYR A 71 -0.18 -2.54 -5.60
N GLY A 72 0.12 -1.78 -4.53
CA GLY A 72 1.47 -1.33 -4.21
C GLY A 72 2.47 -2.49 -4.10
N PRO A 73 2.27 -3.45 -3.17
CA PRO A 73 3.16 -4.59 -3.00
C PRO A 73 3.30 -5.44 -4.26
N VAL A 74 2.23 -5.59 -5.06
CA VAL A 74 2.27 -6.35 -6.33
C VAL A 74 3.25 -5.72 -7.32
N ILE A 75 3.18 -4.39 -7.49
CA ILE A 75 4.13 -3.65 -8.35
C ILE A 75 5.54 -3.70 -7.77
N GLY A 76 5.66 -3.58 -6.44
CA GLY A 76 6.93 -3.70 -5.72
C GLY A 76 7.63 -5.04 -5.99
N VAL A 77 6.91 -6.15 -5.83
CA VAL A 77 7.43 -7.50 -6.16
C VAL A 77 7.79 -7.57 -7.64
N PHE A 78 6.93 -7.12 -8.56
CA PHE A 78 7.17 -7.23 -9.99
C PHE A 78 8.45 -6.54 -10.46
N ILE A 79 8.84 -5.44 -9.80
CA ILE A 79 10.06 -4.68 -10.12
C ILE A 79 11.27 -5.23 -9.36
N LEU A 80 11.15 -5.41 -8.04
CA LEU A 80 12.28 -5.80 -7.20
C LEU A 80 12.64 -7.27 -7.32
N TYR A 81 11.67 -8.17 -7.44
CA TYR A 81 11.95 -9.60 -7.53
C TYR A 81 12.93 -9.96 -8.66
N PRO A 82 12.70 -9.55 -9.93
CA PRO A 82 13.65 -9.86 -11.00
C PRO A 82 15.00 -9.15 -10.82
N LEU A 83 15.00 -7.94 -10.25
CA LEU A 83 16.23 -7.20 -9.95
C LEU A 83 17.07 -7.94 -8.91
N LEU A 84 16.45 -8.37 -7.81
CA LEU A 84 17.10 -9.13 -6.74
C LEU A 84 17.56 -10.52 -7.21
N GLU A 85 16.78 -11.16 -8.08
CA GLU A 85 17.16 -12.46 -8.66
C GLU A 85 18.37 -12.32 -9.60
N TYR A 86 18.48 -11.23 -10.37
CA TYR A 86 19.67 -10.97 -11.18
C TYR A 86 20.92 -10.76 -10.31
N LEU A 87 20.75 -10.07 -9.17
CA LEU A 87 21.82 -9.87 -8.19
C LEU A 87 22.24 -11.17 -7.48
N ARG A 88 21.42 -12.23 -7.55
CA ARG A 88 21.74 -13.55 -6.98
C ARG A 88 22.99 -14.17 -7.61
N ILE A 89 23.34 -13.76 -8.82
CA ILE A 89 24.49 -14.27 -9.58
C ILE A 89 25.83 -13.86 -8.92
N ILE A 90 25.85 -12.79 -8.11
CA ILE A 90 27.05 -12.29 -7.41
C ILE A 90 26.82 -12.33 -5.89
N PRO A 91 27.13 -13.46 -5.21
CA PRO A 91 26.76 -13.68 -3.81
C PRO A 91 27.46 -12.73 -2.83
N ASP A 92 28.69 -12.30 -3.10
CA ASP A 92 29.49 -11.48 -2.18
C ASP A 92 28.91 -10.07 -1.96
N TRP A 93 28.32 -9.49 -3.00
CA TRP A 93 27.75 -8.14 -2.94
C TRP A 93 26.30 -8.12 -2.49
N ARG A 94 25.66 -9.30 -2.34
CA ARG A 94 24.23 -9.42 -2.06
C ARG A 94 23.83 -8.66 -0.80
N MET A 95 24.54 -8.85 0.30
CA MET A 95 24.17 -8.27 1.60
C MET A 95 24.28 -6.73 1.60
N LEU A 96 25.37 -6.19 1.02
CA LEU A 96 25.58 -4.75 0.88
C LEU A 96 24.52 -4.11 -0.02
N ILE A 97 24.21 -4.73 -1.16
CA ILE A 97 23.22 -4.18 -2.09
C ILE A 97 21.82 -4.28 -1.48
N PHE A 98 21.49 -5.36 -0.75
CA PHE A 98 20.23 -5.48 -0.04
C PHE A 98 20.02 -4.33 0.95
N THR A 99 20.99 -4.10 1.84
CA THR A 99 20.90 -3.01 2.81
C THR A 99 20.87 -1.65 2.11
N GLY A 100 21.65 -1.47 1.03
CA GLY A 100 21.61 -0.27 0.21
C GLY A 100 20.24 0.01 -0.39
N ILE A 101 19.61 -1.00 -1.01
CA ILE A 101 18.25 -0.89 -1.56
C ILE A 101 17.27 -0.50 -0.47
N VAL A 102 17.32 -1.13 0.72
CA VAL A 102 16.43 -0.78 1.84
C VAL A 102 16.59 0.68 2.25
N VAL A 103 17.82 1.13 2.48
CA VAL A 103 18.10 2.50 2.90
C VAL A 103 17.65 3.50 1.83
N VAL A 104 17.93 3.22 0.55
CA VAL A 104 17.50 4.05 -0.58
C VAL A 104 15.97 4.10 -0.65
N THR A 105 15.29 2.96 -0.50
CA THR A 105 13.82 2.88 -0.54
C THR A 105 13.20 3.71 0.58
N LEU A 106 13.67 3.54 1.81
CA LEU A 106 13.23 4.32 2.97
C LEU A 106 13.54 5.82 2.82
N ARG A 107 14.67 6.17 2.18
CA ARG A 107 15.10 7.56 1.98
C ARG A 107 14.30 8.29 0.92
N PHE A 108 14.04 7.64 -0.22
CA PHE A 108 13.39 8.27 -1.37
C PHE A 108 11.86 8.23 -1.30
N MET A 109 11.28 7.19 -0.68
CA MET A 109 9.83 6.98 -0.60
C MET A 109 9.41 6.23 0.68
N PRO A 110 9.47 6.87 1.88
CA PRO A 110 9.09 6.25 3.15
C PRO A 110 7.61 5.81 3.20
N GLU A 111 6.78 6.40 2.36
CA GLU A 111 5.35 6.10 2.25
C GLU A 111 4.99 5.18 1.06
N GLY A 112 5.97 4.78 0.24
CA GLY A 112 5.79 3.96 -0.95
C GLY A 112 5.22 4.70 -2.16
N ILE A 113 5.26 4.03 -3.33
CA ILE A 113 4.80 4.59 -4.63
C ILE A 113 3.31 4.90 -4.59
N SER A 114 2.52 4.09 -3.88
CA SER A 114 1.07 4.22 -3.84
C SER A 114 0.58 5.47 -3.10
N ASN A 115 1.27 5.92 -2.06
CA ASN A 115 0.85 7.11 -1.31
C ASN A 115 1.07 8.39 -2.11
N ARG A 116 2.20 8.52 -2.82
CA ARG A 116 2.40 9.64 -3.75
C ARG A 116 1.34 9.66 -4.85
N ALA A 117 0.97 8.48 -5.38
CA ALA A 117 -0.10 8.40 -6.36
C ALA A 117 -1.47 8.83 -5.78
N GLN A 118 -1.75 8.46 -4.52
CA GLN A 118 -2.97 8.89 -3.82
C GLN A 118 -2.99 10.39 -3.52
N ASP A 119 -1.90 10.97 -3.05
CA ASP A 119 -1.83 12.41 -2.76
C ASP A 119 -1.90 13.27 -4.05
N LEU A 120 -1.43 12.76 -5.19
CA LEU A 120 -1.71 13.38 -6.49
C LEU A 120 -3.18 13.21 -6.93
N LEU A 121 -3.82 12.10 -6.57
CA LEU A 121 -5.23 11.82 -6.88
C LEU A 121 -6.23 12.44 -5.90
N GLU A 122 -5.81 12.97 -4.76
CA GLU A 122 -6.71 13.56 -3.78
C GLU A 122 -6.42 15.06 -3.65
N ARG A 123 -7.29 15.87 -4.26
CA ARG A 123 -7.24 17.32 -4.08
C ARG A 123 -8.08 17.68 -2.87
N GLN A 124 -7.43 18.30 -1.89
CA GLN A 124 -8.13 18.87 -0.75
C GLN A 124 -8.78 20.19 -1.15
N CYS A 125 -10.08 20.32 -0.95
CA CYS A 125 -10.78 21.57 -1.22
C CYS A 125 -10.47 22.59 -0.11
N PRO A 126 -10.05 23.84 -0.45
CA PRO A 126 -9.59 24.81 0.54
C PRO A 126 -10.71 25.29 1.49
N ARG A 127 -11.98 25.18 1.07
CA ARG A 127 -13.15 25.63 1.84
C ARG A 127 -13.67 24.58 2.82
N CYS A 128 -13.86 23.34 2.37
CA CYS A 128 -14.51 22.29 3.17
C CYS A 128 -13.52 21.32 3.80
N LYS A 129 -12.23 21.42 3.44
CA LYS A 129 -11.13 20.56 3.89
C LYS A 129 -11.33 19.05 3.63
N GLU A 130 -12.38 18.68 2.92
CA GLU A 130 -12.68 17.32 2.48
C GLU A 130 -11.74 16.89 1.35
N ARG A 131 -11.27 15.63 1.42
CA ARG A 131 -10.47 15.00 0.35
C ARG A 131 -11.43 14.55 -0.74
N ASN A 132 -11.36 15.20 -1.91
CA ASN A 132 -12.12 14.79 -3.09
C ASN A 132 -11.19 14.08 -4.07
N ILE A 133 -11.73 13.04 -4.73
CA ILE A 133 -11.07 12.37 -5.85
C ILE A 133 -10.81 13.40 -6.97
N PHE A 134 -9.60 13.42 -7.51
CA PHE A 134 -9.10 14.38 -8.50
C PHE A 134 -9.98 14.48 -9.75
N LEU A 135 -10.59 13.38 -10.18
CA LEU A 135 -11.49 13.36 -11.34
C LEU A 135 -12.82 14.07 -11.10
N ARG A 136 -13.16 14.40 -9.85
CA ARG A 136 -14.41 15.09 -9.52
C ARG A 136 -14.22 16.59 -9.72
N LYS A 137 -15.04 17.20 -10.58
CA LYS A 137 -15.05 18.66 -10.78
C LYS A 137 -15.76 19.38 -9.63
N GLU A 138 -16.84 18.78 -9.12
CA GLU A 138 -17.63 19.29 -7.99
C GLU A 138 -17.30 18.64 -6.65
N CYS A 139 -17.16 19.51 -5.65
CA CYS A 139 -17.04 19.19 -4.23
C CYS A 139 -18.36 18.62 -3.67
N ARG A 140 -18.31 17.49 -2.95
CA ARG A 140 -19.52 16.79 -2.44
C ARG A 140 -20.26 17.53 -1.33
N ILE A 141 -19.55 18.30 -0.49
CA ILE A 141 -20.14 19.06 0.62
C ILE A 141 -20.60 20.44 0.15
N CYS A 142 -19.78 21.08 -0.70
CA CYS A 142 -20.03 22.46 -1.13
C CYS A 142 -20.73 22.60 -2.48
N CYS A 143 -20.98 21.50 -3.20
CA CYS A 143 -21.59 21.45 -4.55
C CYS A 143 -21.09 22.55 -5.50
N THR A 144 -19.83 22.95 -5.34
CA THR A 144 -19.18 24.00 -6.11
C THR A 144 -17.98 23.38 -6.82
N ASP A 145 -17.67 23.87 -8.01
CA ASP A 145 -16.45 23.49 -8.71
C ASP A 145 -15.22 23.76 -7.85
N ILE A 146 -14.35 22.75 -7.71
CA ILE A 146 -13.19 22.80 -6.81
C ILE A 146 -12.23 23.93 -7.23
N GLY A 147 -12.21 24.30 -8.52
CA GLY A 147 -11.41 25.41 -9.05
C GLY A 147 -11.98 26.81 -8.77
N THR A 148 -13.28 26.95 -8.53
CA THR A 148 -13.93 28.24 -8.23
C THR A 148 -14.22 28.42 -6.73
N CYS A 149 -13.98 27.37 -5.93
CA CYS A 149 -14.29 27.30 -4.51
C CYS A 149 -13.61 28.39 -3.66
N SER A 150 -12.44 28.91 -4.05
CA SER A 150 -11.78 30.04 -3.35
C SER A 150 -12.28 31.43 -3.78
N ARG A 151 -13.03 31.52 -4.88
CA ARG A 151 -13.47 32.80 -5.49
C ARG A 151 -14.89 33.18 -5.05
N ALA A 152 -15.71 32.21 -4.65
CA ALA A 152 -17.07 32.40 -4.15
C ALA A 152 -17.15 33.07 -2.75
N ASP A 153 -16.04 33.17 -2.03
CA ASP A 153 -15.97 33.86 -0.73
C ASP A 153 -15.93 35.40 -0.88
N ARG A 154 -15.57 35.90 -2.07
CA ARG A 154 -15.37 37.34 -2.31
C ARG A 154 -16.64 38.10 -2.70
N THR A 155 -17.79 37.43 -2.81
CA THR A 155 -19.07 38.03 -3.25
C THR A 155 -20.10 38.17 -2.13
N LEU A 156 -19.73 37.86 -0.88
CA LEU A 156 -20.59 37.93 0.31
C LEU A 156 -20.10 38.95 1.36
N ASN A 157 -19.22 39.88 0.97
CA ASN A 157 -18.79 41.01 1.80
C ASN A 157 -18.94 42.32 1.03
#